data_AF-A0A7C9LHZ8-F1
#
_entry.id   AF-A0A7C9LHZ8-F1
#
_cell.length_a   1.000
_cell.length_b   1.000
_cell.length_c   1.000
_cell.angle_alpha   90.00
_cell.angle_beta   90.00
_cell.angle_gamma   90.00
#
_symmetry.space_group_name_H-M   'P 1'
#
loop_
_entity.id
_entity.type
_entity.pdbx_description
1 polymer ?
#
loop_
_entity_poly.entity_id
_entity_poly.type
_entity_poly.pdbx_seq_one_letter_code
_entity_poly.pdbx_strand_id
1 'polypeptide(L)'
;MFYDNPDDKRTYIKSVIGEILEKDIKHRVKIRNVSVFEKVQTYLINNFGSTTSLKSILKELHKSGMDIKRETLNRYINILMDAKIIYECKRFDLKSINGEQKYYLSDMGFYFATNTDNRINYGPALENVVFNYAKSKGYDISIGRIGKLECDFIMRDNMNNYGYVQVTMTTMLNRETEDREYAPLEMIKDNYPKYVLTRNDMIQKRNGIIHENIPQFMASGKLF
;
A
#
# COMPACT_ATOMS: atom_id res chain seq x y z
N MET A 1 -17.44 1.35 21.51
CA MET A 1 -17.92 -0.01 21.76
C MET A 1 -16.76 -0.94 21.48
N PHE A 2 -16.18 -1.58 22.51
CA PHE A 2 -15.08 -2.52 22.32
C PHE A 2 -15.71 -3.90 22.06
N TYR A 3 -15.52 -4.43 20.86
CA TYR A 3 -15.93 -5.80 20.54
C TYR A 3 -14.81 -6.74 21.01
N ASP A 4 -15.04 -7.56 22.04
CA ASP A 4 -14.01 -8.46 22.56
C ASP A 4 -13.87 -9.75 21.72
N ASN A 5 -14.91 -10.12 20.96
CA ASN A 5 -14.89 -11.28 20.07
C ASN A 5 -14.33 -10.91 18.67
N PRO A 6 -13.29 -11.61 18.17
CA PRO A 6 -12.79 -11.45 16.80
C PRO A 6 -13.87 -11.56 15.71
N ASP A 7 -14.87 -12.42 15.89
CA ASP A 7 -15.96 -12.60 14.93
C ASP A 7 -16.91 -11.40 14.91
N ASP A 8 -17.12 -10.74 16.05
CA ASP A 8 -17.93 -9.53 16.14
C ASP A 8 -17.20 -8.34 15.51
N LYS A 9 -15.88 -8.22 15.74
CA LYS A 9 -15.05 -7.23 15.04
C LYS A 9 -15.14 -7.42 13.53
N ARG A 10 -15.05 -8.66 13.07
CA ARG A 10 -15.10 -8.99 11.64
C ARG A 10 -16.46 -8.68 11.04
N THR A 11 -17.54 -9.03 11.74
CA THR A 11 -18.92 -8.74 11.31
C THR A 11 -19.16 -7.24 11.24
N TYR A 12 -18.68 -6.49 12.23
CA TYR A 12 -18.74 -5.02 12.25
C TYR A 12 -17.96 -4.41 11.07
N ILE A 13 -16.72 -4.84 10.84
CA ILE A 13 -15.95 -4.30 9.71
C ILE A 13 -16.64 -4.68 8.38
N LYS A 14 -17.17 -5.90 8.24
CA LYS A 14 -17.97 -6.28 7.06
C LYS A 14 -19.22 -5.40 6.91
N SER A 15 -19.91 -5.04 7.99
CA SER A 15 -21.09 -4.16 7.91
C SER A 15 -20.69 -2.74 7.54
N VAL A 16 -19.59 -2.21 8.08
CA VAL A 16 -19.04 -0.89 7.70
C VAL A 16 -18.64 -0.87 6.23
N ILE A 17 -17.96 -1.93 5.75
CA ILE A 17 -17.63 -2.08 4.33
C ILE A 17 -18.92 -2.13 3.50
N GLY A 18 -19.88 -2.96 3.90
CA GLY A 18 -21.18 -3.07 3.25
C GLY A 18 -21.89 -1.72 3.16
N GLU A 19 -21.89 -0.93 4.24
CA GLU A 19 -22.48 0.40 4.27
C GLU A 19 -21.74 1.40 3.38
N ILE A 20 -20.40 1.42 3.37
CA ILE A 20 -19.62 2.27 2.46
C ILE A 20 -19.97 1.91 1.01
N LEU A 21 -20.05 0.62 0.69
CA LEU A 21 -20.41 0.15 -0.65
C LEU A 21 -21.87 0.47 -1.01
N GLU A 22 -22.82 0.31 -0.09
CA GLU A 22 -24.23 0.59 -0.36
C GLU A 22 -24.52 2.09 -0.43
N LYS A 23 -24.05 2.86 0.55
CA LYS A 23 -24.36 4.29 0.66
C LYS A 23 -23.57 5.13 -0.34
N ASP A 24 -22.26 4.90 -0.46
CA ASP A 24 -21.42 5.75 -1.30
C ASP A 24 -21.29 5.27 -2.74
N ILE A 25 -21.42 3.97 -3.01
CA ILE A 25 -21.23 3.44 -4.36
C ILE A 25 -22.55 3.18 -5.08
N LYS A 26 -23.50 2.43 -4.50
CA LYS A 26 -24.74 2.09 -5.22
C LYS A 26 -25.61 3.31 -5.51
N HIS A 27 -25.65 4.32 -4.64
CA HIS A 27 -26.44 5.54 -4.87
C HIS A 27 -25.77 6.54 -5.82
N ARG A 28 -24.43 6.55 -5.91
CA ARG A 28 -23.69 7.51 -6.76
C ARG A 28 -23.27 6.92 -8.11
N VAL A 29 -23.13 5.60 -8.22
CA VAL A 29 -22.59 4.92 -9.40
C VAL A 29 -23.38 3.66 -9.73
N LYS A 30 -23.95 3.61 -10.94
CA LYS A 30 -24.67 2.43 -11.43
C LYS A 30 -23.69 1.32 -11.83
N ILE A 31 -23.42 0.39 -10.90
CA ILE A 31 -22.65 -0.83 -11.18
C ILE A 31 -23.57 -1.85 -11.86
N ARG A 32 -23.32 -2.13 -13.16
CA ARG A 32 -24.11 -3.11 -13.92
C ARG A 32 -23.83 -4.56 -13.52
N ASN A 33 -22.58 -4.87 -13.16
CA ASN A 33 -22.17 -6.22 -12.79
C ASN A 33 -21.48 -6.18 -11.41
N VAL A 34 -22.32 -6.30 -10.37
CA VAL A 34 -21.91 -6.23 -8.97
C VAL A 34 -20.96 -7.39 -8.62
N SER A 35 -21.25 -8.60 -9.09
CA SER A 35 -20.40 -9.77 -8.82
C SER A 35 -18.97 -9.60 -9.33
N VAL A 36 -18.77 -9.03 -10.53
CA VAL A 36 -17.41 -8.77 -11.02
C VAL A 36 -16.74 -7.63 -10.26
N PHE A 37 -17.50 -6.61 -9.85
CA PHE A 37 -16.96 -5.53 -9.02
C PHE A 37 -16.43 -6.06 -7.67
N GLU A 38 -17.20 -6.88 -6.96
CA GLU A 38 -16.81 -7.50 -5.68
C GLU A 38 -15.56 -8.37 -5.83
N LYS A 39 -15.40 -9.07 -6.95
CA LYS A 39 -14.20 -9.85 -7.25
C LYS A 39 -12.97 -8.97 -7.51
N VAL A 40 -13.14 -7.86 -8.23
CA VAL A 40 -12.07 -6.85 -8.42
C VAL A 40 -11.65 -6.27 -7.07
N GLN A 41 -12.61 -5.90 -6.23
CA GLN A 41 -12.37 -5.41 -4.88
C GLN A 41 -11.57 -6.44 -4.07
N THR A 42 -12.05 -7.69 -4.02
CA THR A 42 -11.38 -8.77 -3.28
C THR A 42 -9.96 -8.99 -3.78
N TYR A 43 -9.75 -8.97 -5.10
CA TYR A 43 -8.42 -9.10 -5.70
C TYR A 43 -7.48 -7.98 -5.23
N LEU A 44 -7.91 -6.72 -5.31
CA LEU A 44 -7.09 -5.57 -4.91
C LEU A 44 -6.80 -5.59 -3.41
N ILE A 45 -7.79 -5.94 -2.60
CA ILE A 45 -7.62 -6.03 -1.14
C ILE A 45 -6.64 -7.14 -0.78
N ASN A 46 -6.70 -8.30 -1.44
CA ASN A 46 -5.81 -9.42 -1.12
C ASN A 46 -4.37 -9.22 -1.65
N ASN A 47 -4.18 -8.38 -2.66
CA ASN A 47 -2.89 -8.11 -3.30
C ASN A 47 -2.38 -6.69 -3.02
N PHE A 48 -2.82 -6.08 -1.92
CA PHE A 48 -2.35 -4.75 -1.51
C PHE A 48 -0.81 -4.74 -1.35
N GLY A 49 -0.18 -3.60 -1.66
CA GLY A 49 1.28 -3.43 -1.65
C GLY A 49 2.03 -4.21 -2.74
N SER A 50 1.35 -5.06 -3.52
CA SER A 50 1.99 -5.79 -4.62
C SER A 50 2.02 -4.96 -5.89
N THR A 51 3.16 -4.97 -6.57
CA THR A 51 3.33 -4.31 -7.87
C THR A 51 2.42 -4.97 -8.90
N THR A 52 1.49 -4.21 -9.46
CA THR A 52 0.50 -4.71 -10.42
C THR A 52 0.31 -3.76 -11.58
N SER A 53 -0.29 -4.23 -12.66
CA SER A 53 -0.69 -3.43 -13.82
C SER A 53 -2.14 -3.71 -14.15
N LEU A 54 -2.87 -2.75 -14.74
CA LEU A 54 -4.23 -3.00 -15.21
C LEU A 54 -4.31 -4.20 -16.16
N LYS A 55 -3.25 -4.42 -16.96
CA LYS A 55 -3.15 -5.56 -17.88
C LYS A 55 -3.03 -6.89 -17.15
N SER A 56 -2.24 -6.98 -16.08
CA SER A 56 -2.11 -8.22 -15.30
C SER A 56 -3.40 -8.53 -14.56
N ILE A 57 -4.07 -7.54 -13.98
CA ILE A 57 -5.37 -7.72 -13.32
C ILE A 57 -6.41 -8.24 -14.33
N LEU A 58 -6.54 -7.59 -15.50
CA LEU A 58 -7.47 -8.06 -16.54
C LEU A 58 -7.19 -9.50 -16.95
N LYS A 59 -5.92 -9.86 -17.15
CA LYS A 59 -5.53 -11.20 -17.54
C LYS A 59 -5.97 -12.24 -16.50
N GLU A 60 -5.83 -11.96 -15.21
CA GLU A 60 -6.27 -12.86 -14.13
C GLU A 60 -7.80 -12.95 -14.02
N LEU A 61 -8.51 -11.84 -14.23
CA LEU A 61 -9.98 -11.83 -14.27
C LEU A 61 -10.51 -12.66 -15.45
N HIS A 62 -9.91 -12.49 -16.64
CA HIS A 62 -10.28 -13.22 -17.86
C HIS A 62 -10.07 -14.73 -17.69
N LYS A 63 -8.94 -15.16 -17.11
CA LYS A 63 -8.69 -16.57 -16.76
C LYS A 63 -9.75 -17.14 -15.80
N SER A 64 -10.28 -16.30 -14.92
CA SER A 64 -11.33 -16.66 -13.97
C SER A 64 -12.75 -16.57 -14.57
N GLY A 65 -12.87 -16.47 -15.91
CA GLY A 65 -14.13 -16.43 -16.64
C GLY A 65 -14.86 -15.08 -16.61
N MET A 66 -14.19 -14.00 -16.18
CA MET A 66 -14.79 -12.66 -16.12
C MET A 66 -14.29 -11.78 -17.25
N ASP A 67 -15.02 -11.74 -18.36
CA ASP A 67 -14.65 -10.90 -19.49
C ASP A 67 -15.12 -9.45 -19.31
N ILE A 68 -14.26 -8.62 -18.73
CA ILE A 68 -14.45 -7.17 -18.66
C ILE A 68 -13.41 -6.43 -19.50
N LYS A 69 -13.82 -5.29 -20.05
CA LYS A 69 -12.93 -4.35 -20.74
C LYS A 69 -12.08 -3.56 -19.73
N ARG A 70 -10.95 -3.03 -20.19
CA ARG A 70 -10.03 -2.24 -19.36
C ARG A 70 -10.69 -1.02 -18.74
N GLU A 71 -11.58 -0.36 -19.48
CA GLU A 71 -12.31 0.82 -19.01
C GLU A 71 -13.22 0.48 -17.83
N THR A 72 -13.84 -0.71 -17.86
CA THR A 72 -14.67 -1.22 -16.75
C THR A 72 -13.81 -1.48 -15.52
N LEU A 73 -12.65 -2.13 -15.67
CA LEU A 73 -11.73 -2.34 -14.56
C LEU A 73 -11.26 -1.01 -13.96
N ASN A 74 -10.85 -0.05 -14.81
CA ASN A 74 -10.39 1.26 -14.36
C ASN A 74 -11.49 2.01 -13.61
N ARG A 75 -12.74 1.95 -14.10
CA ARG A 75 -13.90 2.52 -13.40
C ARG A 75 -14.10 1.86 -12.04
N TYR A 76 -13.97 0.54 -11.92
CA TYR A 76 -14.11 -0.17 -10.65
C TYR A 76 -13.02 0.22 -9.64
N ILE A 77 -11.78 0.36 -10.09
CA ILE A 77 -10.68 0.86 -9.26
C ILE A 77 -10.96 2.29 -8.80
N ASN A 78 -11.39 3.18 -9.70
CA ASN A 78 -11.73 4.57 -9.35
C ASN A 78 -12.84 4.64 -8.30
N ILE A 79 -13.88 3.82 -8.45
CA ILE A 79 -14.95 3.71 -7.45
C ILE A 79 -14.37 3.34 -6.07
N LEU A 80 -13.44 2.39 -5.99
CA LEU A 80 -12.81 1.98 -4.73
C LEU A 80 -11.91 3.08 -4.14
N MET A 81 -11.25 3.88 -5.00
CA MET A 81 -10.45 5.04 -4.58
C MET A 81 -11.33 6.18 -4.06
N ASP A 82 -12.44 6.47 -4.75
CA ASP A 82 -13.40 7.50 -4.36
C ASP A 82 -14.08 7.15 -3.03
N ALA A 83 -14.40 5.87 -2.83
CA ALA A 83 -14.91 5.31 -1.58
C ALA A 83 -13.85 5.20 -0.47
N LYS A 84 -12.61 5.64 -0.73
CA LYS A 84 -11.48 5.58 0.22
C LYS A 84 -11.22 4.17 0.75
N ILE A 85 -11.45 3.14 -0.04
CA ILE A 85 -11.09 1.75 0.32
C ILE A 85 -9.61 1.50 0.01
N ILE A 86 -9.15 2.01 -1.14
CA ILE A 86 -7.77 1.89 -1.58
C ILE A 86 -7.18 3.24 -1.96
N TYR A 87 -5.86 3.33 -1.91
CA TYR A 87 -5.06 4.41 -2.45
C TYR A 87 -4.11 3.88 -3.51
N GLU A 88 -4.04 4.59 -4.63
CA GLU A 88 -3.05 4.31 -5.67
C GLU A 88 -1.71 4.96 -5.30
N CYS A 89 -0.63 4.17 -5.36
CA CYS A 89 0.74 4.64 -5.26
C CYS A 89 1.42 4.46 -6.62
N LYS A 90 1.60 5.59 -7.31
CA LYS A 90 2.16 5.63 -8.67
C LYS A 90 3.68 5.53 -8.64
N ARG A 91 4.27 5.15 -9.77
CA ARG A 91 5.71 5.27 -9.94
C ARG A 91 6.15 6.72 -10.14
N PHE A 92 7.24 7.09 -9.48
CA PHE A 92 7.84 8.43 -9.57
C PHE A 92 8.28 8.78 -11.00
N ASP A 93 8.92 7.83 -11.71
CA ASP A 93 9.52 8.07 -13.03
C ASP A 93 8.55 8.05 -14.22
N LEU A 94 7.23 7.92 -14.00
CA LEU A 94 6.31 7.66 -15.10
C LEU A 94 5.57 8.91 -15.61
N LYS A 95 6.08 9.38 -16.76
CA LYS A 95 5.27 9.97 -17.86
C LYS A 95 4.40 8.93 -18.61
N SER A 96 4.35 7.67 -18.16
CA SER A 96 3.72 6.56 -18.91
C SER A 96 2.34 6.19 -18.38
N ILE A 97 1.37 6.21 -19.28
CA ILE A 97 -0.06 5.89 -19.10
C ILE A 97 -0.31 4.39 -18.75
N ASN A 98 0.74 3.55 -18.81
CA ASN A 98 0.66 2.09 -18.66
C ASN A 98 1.52 1.52 -17.52
N GLY A 99 1.87 2.34 -16.54
CA GLY A 99 2.78 1.99 -15.45
C GLY A 99 2.31 0.86 -14.54
N GLU A 100 3.26 0.04 -14.11
CA GLU A 100 3.11 -0.74 -12.88
C GLU A 100 2.89 0.22 -11.70
N GLN A 101 1.98 -0.13 -10.82
CA GLN A 101 1.61 0.65 -9.64
C GLN A 101 1.25 -0.28 -8.48
N LYS A 102 1.28 0.26 -7.26
CA LYS A 102 0.82 -0.43 -6.06
C LYS A 102 -0.49 0.18 -5.59
N TYR A 103 -1.33 -0.64 -4.98
CA TYR A 103 -2.51 -0.18 -4.26
C TYR A 103 -2.36 -0.51 -2.78
N TYR A 104 -2.57 0.47 -1.93
CA TYR A 104 -2.56 0.30 -0.47
C TYR A 104 -3.97 0.50 0.08
N LEU A 105 -4.28 -0.18 1.17
CA LEU A 105 -5.55 -0.07 1.89
C LEU A 105 -5.54 1.17 2.77
N SER A 106 -6.62 1.93 2.78
CA SER A 106 -6.77 3.03 3.73
C SER A 106 -6.86 2.54 5.19
N ASP A 107 -7.35 1.31 5.39
CA ASP A 107 -7.45 0.64 6.68
C ASP A 107 -7.18 -0.87 6.51
N MET A 108 -6.32 -1.44 7.36
CA MET A 108 -6.04 -2.88 7.32
C MET A 108 -7.26 -3.74 7.69
N GLY A 109 -8.27 -3.16 8.35
CA GLY A 109 -9.56 -3.77 8.61
C GLY A 109 -10.23 -4.30 7.34
N PHE A 110 -10.06 -3.63 6.19
CA PHE A 110 -10.59 -4.12 4.91
C PHE A 110 -10.07 -5.52 4.58
N TYR A 111 -8.78 -5.77 4.80
CA TYR A 111 -8.17 -7.08 4.60
C TYR A 111 -8.73 -8.15 5.54
N PHE A 112 -8.78 -7.85 6.85
CA PHE A 112 -9.27 -8.80 7.85
C PHE A 112 -10.76 -9.13 7.69
N ALA A 113 -11.56 -8.20 7.18
CA ALA A 113 -12.96 -8.43 6.91
C ALA A 113 -13.14 -9.41 5.74
N THR A 114 -12.40 -9.22 4.65
CA THR A 114 -12.58 -10.02 3.42
C THR A 114 -11.82 -11.33 3.44
N ASN A 115 -10.70 -11.44 4.16
CA ASN A 115 -9.92 -12.67 4.22
C ASN A 115 -10.32 -13.56 5.40
N THR A 116 -10.55 -14.86 5.15
CA THR A 116 -10.81 -15.88 6.18
C THR A 116 -9.53 -16.55 6.66
N ASP A 117 -8.44 -16.46 5.89
CA ASP A 117 -7.13 -16.98 6.28
C ASP A 117 -6.35 -15.88 7.00
N ASN A 118 -6.02 -16.11 8.28
CA ASN A 118 -5.36 -15.14 9.16
C ASN A 118 -3.86 -14.95 8.86
N ARG A 119 -3.35 -15.50 7.76
CA ARG A 119 -1.95 -15.39 7.36
C ARG A 119 -1.69 -14.06 6.64
N ILE A 120 -1.33 -13.05 7.42
CA ILE A 120 -0.85 -11.77 6.88
C ILE A 120 0.57 -11.89 6.35
N ASN A 121 0.80 -11.34 5.15
CA ASN A 121 2.14 -11.02 4.70
C ASN A 121 2.59 -9.72 5.38
N TYR A 122 3.52 -9.82 6.32
CA TYR A 122 3.97 -8.70 7.13
C TYR A 122 4.71 -7.61 6.34
N GLY A 123 5.35 -7.94 5.22
CA GLY A 123 6.05 -6.95 4.39
C GLY A 123 5.09 -5.87 3.85
N PRO A 124 4.12 -6.25 2.98
CA PRO A 124 3.11 -5.34 2.48
C PRO A 124 2.29 -4.67 3.60
N ALA A 125 2.02 -5.37 4.71
CA ALA A 125 1.31 -4.80 5.84
C ALA A 125 2.08 -3.63 6.49
N LEU A 126 3.40 -3.77 6.69
CA LEU A 126 4.22 -2.68 7.22
C LEU A 126 4.35 -1.52 6.23
N GLU A 127 4.54 -1.82 4.94
CA GLU A 127 4.51 -0.81 3.89
C GLU A 127 3.20 -0.02 3.94
N ASN A 128 2.06 -0.70 4.06
CA ASN A 128 0.74 -0.08 4.15
C ASN A 128 0.59 0.83 5.37
N VAL A 129 1.13 0.41 6.52
CA VAL A 129 1.13 1.21 7.75
C VAL A 129 1.94 2.50 7.56
N VAL A 130 3.15 2.39 7.02
CA VAL A 130 4.01 3.55 6.71
C VAL A 130 3.36 4.47 5.69
N PHE A 131 2.77 3.90 4.63
CA PHE A 131 2.03 4.64 3.61
C PHE A 131 0.87 5.44 4.21
N ASN A 132 0.03 4.81 5.03
CA ASN A 132 -1.11 5.47 5.66
C ASN A 132 -0.67 6.58 6.62
N TYR A 133 0.40 6.36 7.38
CA TYR A 133 0.96 7.40 8.24
C TYR A 133 1.46 8.59 7.43
N ALA A 134 2.27 8.38 6.39
CA ALA A 134 2.74 9.44 5.51
C ALA A 134 1.57 10.18 4.83
N LYS A 135 0.53 9.47 4.35
CA LYS A 135 -0.69 10.10 3.82
C LYS A 135 -1.41 10.96 4.85
N SER A 136 -1.52 10.49 6.09
CA SER A 136 -2.14 11.27 7.18
C SER A 136 -1.37 12.56 7.51
N LYS A 137 -0.08 12.60 7.19
CA LYS A 137 0.79 13.78 7.33
C LYS A 137 0.83 14.68 6.08
N GLY A 138 0.06 14.35 5.04
CA GLY A 138 -0.08 15.18 3.84
C GLY A 138 0.98 14.93 2.76
N TYR A 139 1.75 13.84 2.84
CA TYR A 139 2.74 13.51 1.82
C TYR A 139 2.09 13.04 0.50
N ASP A 140 2.69 13.48 -0.59
CA ASP A 140 2.58 12.79 -1.87
C ASP A 140 3.59 11.64 -1.90
N ILE A 141 3.14 10.46 -2.30
CA ILE A 141 3.90 9.21 -2.14
C ILE A 141 3.94 8.51 -3.48
N SER A 142 5.14 8.15 -3.92
CA SER A 142 5.37 7.37 -5.12
C SER A 142 6.28 6.19 -4.82
N ILE A 143 6.16 5.12 -5.59
CA ILE A 143 7.15 4.04 -5.61
C ILE A 143 8.25 4.36 -6.63
N GLY A 144 9.48 3.95 -6.39
CA GLY A 144 10.63 4.33 -7.22
C GLY A 144 11.50 3.14 -7.62
N ARG A 145 12.30 3.33 -8.67
CA ARG A 145 13.46 2.46 -8.91
C ARG A 145 14.72 3.29 -8.95
N ILE A 146 15.73 2.86 -8.19
CA ILE A 146 17.07 3.43 -8.22
C ILE A 146 17.97 2.44 -8.95
N GLY A 147 18.26 2.74 -10.22
CA GLY A 147 18.88 1.78 -11.13
C GLY A 147 17.96 0.58 -11.38
N LYS A 148 18.33 -0.59 -10.85
CA LYS A 148 17.53 -1.83 -10.96
C LYS A 148 16.77 -2.18 -9.67
N LEU A 149 17.06 -1.48 -8.57
CA LEU A 149 16.51 -1.78 -7.26
C LEU A 149 15.23 -0.96 -7.03
N GLU A 150 14.25 -1.56 -6.37
CA GLU A 150 13.05 -0.86 -5.95
C GLU A 150 13.34 -0.09 -4.66
N CYS A 151 12.89 1.15 -4.59
CA CYS A 151 12.77 1.91 -3.35
C CYS A 151 11.28 1.98 -3.03
N ASP A 152 10.89 1.51 -1.85
CA ASP A 152 9.47 1.35 -1.52
C ASP A 152 8.71 2.65 -1.64
N PHE A 153 9.24 3.74 -1.07
CA PHE A 153 8.62 5.05 -1.15
C PHE A 153 9.59 6.20 -1.39
N ILE A 154 9.17 7.07 -2.30
CA ILE A 154 9.65 8.43 -2.48
C ILE A 154 8.56 9.33 -1.93
N MET A 155 8.85 9.96 -0.81
CA MET A 155 7.97 10.92 -0.13
C MET A 155 8.24 12.31 -0.68
N ARG A 156 7.17 13.09 -0.87
CA ARG A 156 7.25 14.50 -1.21
C ARG A 156 6.29 15.31 -0.34
N ASP A 157 6.83 16.29 0.37
CA ASP A 157 6.01 17.18 1.20
C ASP A 157 5.35 18.29 0.36
N ASN A 158 4.58 19.16 1.02
CA ASN A 158 3.90 20.30 0.38
C ASN A 158 4.86 21.42 -0.07
N MET A 159 6.11 21.40 0.38
CA MET A 159 7.17 22.33 0.00
C MET A 159 8.07 21.77 -1.12
N ASN A 160 7.77 20.57 -1.64
CA ASN A 160 8.57 19.80 -2.60
C ASN A 160 9.93 19.33 -2.07
N ASN A 161 10.09 19.18 -0.75
CA ASN A 161 11.20 18.41 -0.21
C ASN A 161 10.93 16.91 -0.39
N TYR A 162 12.00 16.15 -0.57
CA TYR A 162 11.93 14.72 -0.78
C TYR A 162 12.46 13.94 0.42
N GLY A 163 11.98 12.71 0.57
CA GLY A 163 12.54 11.71 1.47
C GLY A 163 12.42 10.32 0.86
N TYR A 164 13.39 9.45 1.13
CA TYR A 164 13.43 8.09 0.58
C TYR A 164 13.26 7.08 1.70
N VAL A 165 12.32 6.15 1.55
CA VAL A 165 11.98 5.21 2.61
C VAL A 165 12.03 3.79 2.07
N GLN A 166 12.82 2.95 2.72
CA GLN A 166 12.76 1.50 2.60
C GLN A 166 12.11 0.93 3.86
N VAL A 167 11.11 0.07 3.70
CA VAL A 167 10.38 -0.56 4.80
C VAL A 167 10.74 -2.04 4.84
N THR A 168 11.12 -2.53 6.02
CA THR A 168 11.49 -3.93 6.17
C THR A 168 10.99 -4.51 7.47
N MET A 169 10.57 -5.78 7.42
CA MET A 169 10.10 -6.49 8.61
C MET A 169 11.25 -6.74 9.57
N THR A 170 12.40 -7.17 9.04
CA THR A 170 13.63 -7.32 9.79
C THR A 170 14.85 -7.26 8.86
N THR A 171 15.84 -6.48 9.27
CA THR A 171 17.19 -6.36 8.71
C THR A 171 18.17 -7.34 9.36
N MET A 172 17.78 -7.97 10.47
CA MET A 172 18.69 -8.70 11.38
C MET A 172 18.81 -10.20 11.07
N LEU A 173 18.20 -10.72 10.00
CA LEU A 173 18.28 -12.16 9.68
C LEU A 173 19.67 -12.55 9.16
N ASN A 174 20.31 -11.68 8.37
CA ASN A 174 21.70 -11.80 7.94
C ASN A 174 22.17 -10.49 7.26
N ARG A 175 23.49 -10.34 7.13
CA ARG A 175 24.13 -9.18 6.48
C ARG A 175 23.69 -8.98 5.03
N GLU A 176 23.37 -10.06 4.32
CA GLU A 176 22.86 -9.99 2.94
C GLU A 176 21.51 -9.29 2.85
N THR A 177 20.61 -9.54 3.80
CA THR A 177 19.31 -8.88 3.88
C THR A 177 19.50 -7.40 4.17
N GLU A 178 20.36 -7.06 5.14
CA GLU A 178 20.70 -5.67 5.42
C GLU A 178 21.28 -4.96 4.19
N ASP A 179 22.29 -5.54 3.53
CA ASP A 179 22.87 -4.98 2.32
C ASP A 179 21.84 -4.75 1.21
N ARG A 180 20.89 -5.67 1.06
CA ARG A 180 19.79 -5.53 0.09
C ARG A 180 18.85 -4.37 0.42
N GLU A 181 18.48 -4.18 1.68
CA GLU A 181 17.56 -3.11 2.08
C GLU A 181 18.22 -1.72 2.03
N TYR A 182 19.53 -1.64 2.29
CA TYR A 182 20.26 -0.35 2.26
C TYR A 182 20.71 0.04 0.84
N ALA A 183 21.01 -0.93 -0.03
CA ALA A 183 21.56 -0.67 -1.36
C ALA A 183 20.77 0.34 -2.22
N PRO A 184 19.41 0.30 -2.31
CA PRO A 184 18.66 1.27 -3.11
C PRO A 184 18.90 2.70 -2.63
N LEU A 185 18.98 2.92 -1.31
CA LEU A 185 19.15 4.23 -0.69
C LEU A 185 20.58 4.75 -0.83
N GLU A 186 21.58 3.87 -0.70
CA GLU A 186 23.00 4.22 -0.85
C GLU A 186 23.35 4.64 -2.28
N MET A 187 22.58 4.17 -3.27
CA MET A 187 22.74 4.57 -4.68
C MET A 187 22.22 5.98 -4.96
N ILE A 188 21.40 6.57 -4.08
CA ILE A 188 20.84 7.91 -4.26
C ILE A 188 21.88 8.94 -3.82
N LYS A 189 22.31 9.77 -4.78
CA LYS A 189 23.44 10.72 -4.60
C LYS A 189 23.04 12.11 -4.11
N ASP A 190 21.75 12.38 -3.96
CA ASP A 190 21.31 13.65 -3.38
C ASP A 190 21.48 13.69 -1.86
N ASN A 191 21.14 14.84 -1.28
CA ASN A 191 21.26 15.09 0.15
C ASN A 191 19.91 15.04 0.88
N TYR A 192 18.86 14.52 0.25
CA TYR A 192 17.58 14.34 0.93
C TYR A 192 17.66 13.20 1.95
N PRO A 193 16.87 13.26 3.03
CA PRO A 193 16.86 12.25 4.07
C PRO A 193 16.45 10.88 3.52
N LYS A 194 17.10 9.84 4.05
CA LYS A 194 16.94 8.44 3.66
C LYS A 194 16.66 7.63 4.91
N TYR A 195 15.65 6.77 4.85
CA TYR A 195 15.13 6.05 6.00
C TYR A 195 15.07 4.55 5.73
N VAL A 196 15.56 3.76 6.67
CA VAL A 196 15.22 2.34 6.79
C VAL A 196 14.30 2.21 8.00
N LEU A 197 13.05 1.86 7.74
CA LEU A 197 12.04 1.70 8.79
C LEU A 197 11.79 0.22 9.07
N THR A 198 12.03 -0.18 10.32
CA THR A 198 11.88 -1.57 10.79
C THR A 198 10.75 -1.73 11.78
N ARG A 199 10.29 -2.96 12.01
CA ARG A 199 9.28 -3.22 13.05
C ARG A 199 9.84 -2.96 14.46
N ASN A 200 10.95 -3.59 14.80
CA ASN A 200 11.51 -3.61 16.16
C ASN A 200 12.99 -4.04 16.21
N ASP A 201 13.75 -3.80 15.14
CA ASP A 201 15.16 -4.20 15.08
C ASP A 201 16.06 -3.29 15.93
N MET A 202 17.29 -3.76 16.18
CA MET A 202 18.35 -2.91 16.70
C MET A 202 18.77 -1.88 15.65
N ILE A 203 18.77 -0.61 16.04
CA ILE A 203 19.09 0.51 15.17
C ILE A 203 20.55 0.45 14.72
N GLN A 204 20.77 0.47 13.40
CA GLN A 204 22.07 0.52 12.76
C GLN A 204 22.46 1.95 12.38
N LYS A 205 23.77 2.19 12.27
CA LYS A 205 24.32 3.44 11.74
C LYS A 205 25.08 3.13 10.46
N ARG A 206 24.54 3.56 9.31
CA ARG A 206 25.11 3.24 8.00
C ARG A 206 24.92 4.40 7.03
N ASN A 207 26.02 4.95 6.53
CA ASN A 207 26.05 5.96 5.46
C ASN A 207 25.08 7.15 5.63
N GLY A 208 24.84 7.58 6.88
CA GLY A 208 23.91 8.68 7.19
C GLY A 208 22.42 8.35 6.99
N ILE A 209 22.08 7.10 6.66
CA ILE A 209 20.71 6.62 6.55
C ILE A 209 20.11 6.48 7.96
N ILE A 210 18.91 7.02 8.13
CA ILE A 210 18.18 7.05 9.40
C ILE A 210 17.47 5.70 9.55
N HIS A 211 18.02 4.84 10.40
CA HIS A 211 17.36 3.60 10.79
C HIS A 211 16.48 3.85 12.01
N GLU A 212 15.17 3.65 11.89
CA GLU A 212 14.24 3.78 13.01
C GLU A 212 13.18 2.67 13.03
N ASN A 213 12.64 2.41 14.22
CA ASN A 213 11.52 1.51 14.36
C ASN A 213 10.20 2.26 14.15
N ILE A 214 9.33 1.67 13.32
CA ILE A 214 8.07 2.26 12.87
C ILE A 214 7.21 2.75 14.04
N PRO A 215 6.96 1.97 15.12
CA PRO A 215 6.13 2.43 16.22
C PRO A 215 6.67 3.69 16.89
N GLN A 216 7.98 3.75 17.14
CA GLN A 216 8.64 4.89 17.77
C GLN A 216 8.64 6.13 16.87
N PHE A 217 8.90 5.94 15.57
CA PHE A 217 8.86 7.00 14.57
C PHE A 217 7.48 7.68 14.54
N MET A 218 6.43 6.87 14.47
CA MET A 218 5.04 7.34 14.43
C MET A 218 4.57 7.96 15.74
N ALA A 219 4.89 7.33 16.88
CA ALA A 219 4.51 7.83 18.20
C ALA A 219 5.15 9.19 18.52
N SER A 220 6.36 9.42 18.01
CA SER A 220 7.07 10.70 18.15
C SER A 220 6.56 11.78 17.18
N GLY A 221 5.62 11.44 16.27
CA GLY A 221 5.09 12.36 15.29
C GLY A 221 6.11 12.82 14.24
N LYS A 222 7.16 12.03 13.99
CA LYS A 222 8.23 12.39 13.04
C LYS A 222 7.71 12.47 11.61
N LEU A 223 8.41 13.30 10.83
CA LEU A 223 8.16 13.55 9.42
C LEU A 223 9.31 12.97 8.59
N PHE A 224 9.02 12.67 7.32
CA PHE A 224 9.97 12.15 6.33
C PHE A 224 10.71 13.28 5.63
#